data_AF-A0A924H986-F1
#
_entry.id   AF-A0A924H986-F1
#
_cell.length_a   1.000
_cell.length_b   1.000
_cell.length_c   1.000
_cell.angle_alpha   90.00
_cell.angle_beta   90.00
_cell.angle_gamma   90.00
#
_symmetry.space_group_name_H-M   'P 1'
#
loop_
_entity.id
_entity.type
_entity.pdbx_description
1 polymer ?
#
loop_
_entity_poly.entity_id
_entity_poly.type
_entity_poly.pdbx_seq_one_letter_code
_entity_poly.pdbx_strand_id
1 'polypeptide(L)'
;MTIELGDNRVTIDDLVRVARDGEPVALSLAARLKVAAARALVLRLATSGKPIYGLNSALGANTGAVLADDDLEGYQRRAVRARAVAVGPAYETASVRAMQFARIAGMARGGSGVSPEVLDACIALLNHDVHPVVPRFGSIGVADLPQLSHLALPLFGEGKAEFGGEVMHASAALEKAGLKPVRLGVKDGLALISSNAATTARAALVLHDVTSALKAWLAAVALGYEGFRANLSPLDPAAVAARPATGQVEVAAQLRQLLKGSDLLQPSAARRVQDPVSMRVVAQVHGAAQGMVDNARAQVEIELNSAADSPLVLLNDGAGDGAGDGADDGVMLSNGNFHIPALALALDGCAIALAQAASMSVARCQRFMSPALTGLPLQLTRHGPAHSGFAT
;
A
#
# COMPACT_ATOMS: atom_id res chain seq x y z
N MET A 1 -12.15 -13.18 -10.45
CA MET A 1 -12.40 -12.25 -11.58
C MET A 1 -11.04 -11.66 -11.97
N THR A 2 -10.79 -11.31 -13.23
CA THR A 2 -9.51 -10.69 -13.62
C THR A 2 -9.52 -9.19 -13.33
N ILE A 3 -8.47 -8.67 -12.68
CA ILE A 3 -8.28 -7.23 -12.48
C ILE A 3 -7.61 -6.64 -13.73
N GLU A 4 -8.29 -5.73 -14.41
CA GLU A 4 -7.75 -5.04 -15.58
C GLU A 4 -7.01 -3.75 -15.18
N LEU A 5 -5.76 -3.61 -15.63
CA LEU A 5 -4.86 -2.50 -15.29
C LEU A 5 -4.70 -1.54 -16.47
N GLY A 6 -4.64 -0.24 -16.15
CA GLY A 6 -4.28 0.83 -17.09
C GLY A 6 -5.30 1.94 -17.17
N ASP A 7 -6.53 1.66 -17.62
CA ASP A 7 -7.55 2.69 -17.84
C ASP A 7 -8.36 2.99 -16.58
N ASN A 8 -8.81 1.92 -15.90
CA ASN A 8 -9.58 2.04 -14.69
C ASN A 8 -8.68 2.33 -13.50
N ARG A 9 -9.19 3.15 -12.57
CA ARG A 9 -8.54 3.38 -11.28
C ARG A 9 -8.58 2.08 -10.49
N VAL A 10 -7.42 1.61 -10.02
CA VAL A 10 -7.33 0.47 -9.10
C VAL A 10 -7.42 0.94 -7.65
N THR A 11 -8.01 0.11 -6.81
CA THR A 11 -8.20 0.39 -5.38
C THR A 11 -7.27 -0.47 -4.52
N ILE A 12 -7.19 -0.12 -3.23
CA ILE A 12 -6.54 -1.00 -2.22
C ILE A 12 -7.21 -2.39 -2.21
N ASP A 13 -8.52 -2.45 -2.40
CA ASP A 13 -9.26 -3.72 -2.31
C ASP A 13 -8.98 -4.62 -3.54
N ASP A 14 -8.75 -4.03 -4.72
CA ASP A 14 -8.27 -4.78 -5.89
C ASP A 14 -6.88 -5.38 -5.65
N LEU A 15 -5.97 -4.58 -5.07
CA LEU A 15 -4.64 -5.06 -4.68
C LEU A 15 -4.75 -6.21 -3.67
N VAL A 16 -5.64 -6.11 -2.68
CA VAL A 16 -5.85 -7.17 -1.68
C VAL A 16 -6.38 -8.45 -2.32
N ARG A 17 -7.33 -8.36 -3.25
CA ARG A 17 -7.87 -9.51 -3.99
C ARG A 17 -6.79 -10.24 -4.80
N VAL A 18 -5.88 -9.49 -5.42
CA VAL A 18 -4.73 -10.09 -6.12
C VAL A 18 -3.75 -10.71 -5.13
N ALA A 19 -3.43 -9.98 -4.05
CA ALA A 19 -2.41 -10.38 -3.09
C ALA A 19 -2.81 -11.58 -2.23
N ARG A 20 -4.07 -11.67 -1.80
CA ARG A 20 -4.56 -12.67 -0.85
C ARG A 20 -5.47 -13.72 -1.49
N ASP A 21 -6.29 -13.31 -2.45
CA ASP A 21 -7.30 -14.21 -3.04
C ASP A 21 -6.85 -14.82 -4.38
N GLY A 22 -5.65 -14.47 -4.86
CA GLY A 22 -5.07 -15.07 -6.04
C GLY A 22 -5.65 -14.56 -7.36
N GLU A 23 -6.34 -13.42 -7.36
CA GLU A 23 -6.97 -12.93 -8.60
C GLU A 23 -5.93 -12.56 -9.67
N PRO A 24 -6.14 -12.97 -10.94
CA PRO A 24 -5.21 -12.69 -12.02
C PRO A 24 -5.31 -11.23 -12.47
N VAL A 25 -4.22 -10.73 -13.06
CA VAL A 25 -4.15 -9.38 -13.65
C VAL A 25 -3.99 -9.44 -15.17
N ALA A 26 -4.55 -8.45 -15.85
CA ALA A 26 -4.36 -8.23 -17.28
C ALA A 26 -4.24 -6.73 -17.59
N LEU A 27 -3.58 -6.38 -18.69
CA LEU A 27 -3.58 -5.01 -19.21
C LEU A 27 -4.80 -4.78 -20.11
N SER A 28 -5.42 -3.60 -20.01
CA SER A 28 -6.37 -3.14 -21.01
C SER A 28 -5.68 -2.95 -22.38
N LEU A 29 -6.46 -2.94 -23.45
CA LEU A 29 -5.92 -2.67 -24.78
C LEU A 29 -5.26 -1.29 -24.87
N ALA A 30 -5.87 -0.26 -24.28
CA ALA A 30 -5.31 1.09 -24.31
C ALA A 30 -4.03 1.19 -23.47
N ALA A 31 -3.92 0.45 -22.36
CA ALA A 31 -2.69 0.34 -21.59
C ALA A 31 -1.55 -0.26 -22.42
N ARG A 32 -1.82 -1.35 -23.16
CA ARG A 32 -0.85 -1.99 -24.05
C ARG A 32 -0.36 -1.03 -25.12
N LEU A 33 -1.27 -0.30 -25.77
CA LEU A 33 -0.93 0.70 -26.80
C LEU A 33 -0.10 1.84 -26.21
N LYS A 34 -0.45 2.33 -25.02
CA LYS A 34 0.28 3.41 -24.33
C LYS A 34 1.69 2.99 -23.94
N VAL A 35 1.87 1.79 -23.39
CA VAL A 35 3.20 1.24 -23.06
C VAL A 35 4.04 1.07 -24.32
N ALA A 36 3.46 0.56 -25.41
CA ALA A 36 4.16 0.40 -26.69
C ALA A 36 4.61 1.76 -27.28
N ALA A 37 3.76 2.78 -27.23
CA ALA A 37 4.10 4.13 -27.69
C ALA A 37 5.21 4.76 -26.84
N ALA A 38 5.12 4.65 -25.51
CA ALA A 38 6.17 5.11 -24.60
C ALA A 38 7.51 4.40 -24.84
N ARG A 39 7.46 3.09 -25.13
CA ARG A 39 8.64 2.30 -25.49
C ARG A 39 9.27 2.78 -26.80
N ALA A 40 8.47 3.06 -27.83
CA ALA A 40 8.96 3.57 -29.11
C ALA A 40 9.70 4.91 -28.94
N LEU A 41 9.16 5.80 -28.09
CA LEU A 41 9.81 7.06 -27.73
C LEU A 41 11.15 6.84 -27.03
N VAL A 42 11.23 5.94 -26.05
CA VAL A 42 12.47 5.57 -25.35
C VAL A 42 13.55 5.10 -26.33
N LEU A 43 13.21 4.19 -27.25
CA LEU A 43 14.16 3.65 -28.22
C LEU A 43 14.70 4.72 -29.17
N ARG A 44 13.82 5.59 -29.68
CA ARG A 44 14.22 6.71 -30.55
C ARG A 44 15.11 7.72 -29.84
N LEU A 45 14.79 8.06 -28.59
CA LEU A 45 15.58 8.98 -27.79
C LEU A 45 16.95 8.40 -27.44
N ALA A 46 17.05 7.09 -27.22
CA ALA A 46 18.32 6.42 -26.95
C ALA A 46 19.32 6.60 -28.10
N THR A 47 18.84 6.59 -29.35
CA THR A 47 19.66 6.78 -30.57
C THR A 47 19.84 8.24 -30.98
N SER A 48 19.28 9.21 -30.24
CA SER A 48 19.26 10.63 -30.65
C SER A 48 20.57 11.39 -30.43
N GLY A 49 21.55 10.81 -29.72
CA GLY A 49 22.80 11.46 -29.35
C GLY A 49 22.68 12.50 -28.22
N LYS A 50 21.46 12.86 -27.78
CA LYS A 50 21.23 13.74 -26.62
C LYS A 50 21.40 12.94 -25.31
N PRO A 51 22.19 13.40 -24.33
CA PRO A 51 22.33 12.70 -23.04
C PRO A 51 21.03 12.79 -22.22
N ILE A 52 20.49 11.63 -21.86
CA ILE A 52 19.27 11.48 -21.05
C ILE A 52 19.61 10.57 -19.86
N TYR A 53 19.26 11.04 -18.65
CA TYR A 53 19.53 10.34 -17.40
C TYR A 53 18.97 8.91 -17.42
N GLY A 54 19.79 7.91 -17.08
CA GLY A 54 19.35 6.51 -16.98
C GLY A 54 18.96 5.84 -18.31
N LEU A 55 19.11 6.53 -19.45
CA LEU A 55 18.87 6.02 -20.80
C LEU A 55 20.20 5.70 -21.50
N ASN A 56 21.01 6.72 -21.78
CA ASN A 56 22.34 6.62 -22.40
C ASN A 56 23.46 7.24 -21.53
N SER A 57 23.13 7.57 -20.27
CA SER A 57 24.08 8.03 -19.25
C SER A 57 23.94 7.18 -17.98
N ALA A 58 25.07 6.91 -17.31
CA ALA A 58 25.09 6.08 -16.12
C ALA A 58 24.32 6.68 -14.92
N LEU A 59 23.84 5.81 -14.02
CA LEU A 59 23.00 6.14 -12.86
C LEU A 59 23.82 6.59 -11.65
N GLY A 60 23.23 7.43 -10.78
CA GLY A 60 23.81 7.80 -9.49
C GLY A 60 25.07 8.67 -9.60
N ALA A 61 26.08 8.43 -8.77
CA ALA A 61 27.33 9.23 -8.74
C ALA A 61 28.16 9.20 -10.04
N ASN A 62 27.79 8.35 -11.01
CA ASN A 62 28.47 8.21 -12.30
C ASN A 62 27.76 8.99 -13.44
N THR A 63 26.92 9.99 -13.14
CA THR A 63 26.27 10.83 -14.15
C THR A 63 27.29 11.43 -15.13
N GLY A 64 27.23 11.03 -16.40
CA GLY A 64 28.06 11.59 -17.48
C GLY A 64 28.82 10.56 -18.34
N ALA A 65 28.94 9.30 -17.90
CA ALA A 65 29.56 8.25 -18.71
C ALA A 65 28.59 7.74 -19.79
N VAL A 66 29.03 7.77 -21.06
CA VAL A 66 28.32 7.20 -22.22
C VAL A 66 28.53 5.69 -22.24
N LEU A 67 27.46 4.92 -22.34
CA LEU A 67 27.50 3.46 -22.45
C LEU A 67 27.73 3.05 -23.90
N ALA A 68 28.52 2.00 -24.13
CA ALA A 68 28.63 1.38 -25.44
C ALA A 68 27.34 0.60 -25.78
N ASP A 69 26.92 0.63 -27.04
CA ASP A 69 25.66 0.04 -27.49
C ASP A 69 25.55 -1.47 -27.24
N ASP A 70 26.69 -2.17 -27.24
CA ASP A 70 26.80 -3.62 -27.01
C ASP A 70 26.67 -4.04 -25.53
N ASP A 71 26.81 -3.10 -24.59
CA ASP A 71 26.75 -3.35 -23.15
C ASP A 71 25.44 -2.86 -22.50
N LEU A 72 24.47 -2.35 -23.29
CA LEU A 72 23.22 -1.80 -22.76
C LEU A 72 22.41 -2.83 -21.95
N GLU A 73 22.25 -4.06 -22.45
CA GLU A 73 21.56 -5.14 -21.72
C GLU A 73 22.31 -5.53 -20.43
N GLY A 74 23.64 -5.71 -20.54
CA GLY A 74 24.50 -6.04 -19.41
C GLY A 74 24.43 -4.98 -18.32
N TYR A 75 24.42 -3.71 -18.70
CA TYR A 75 24.28 -2.58 -17.80
C TYR A 75 22.96 -2.59 -17.03
N GLN A 76 21.83 -2.86 -17.69
CA GLN A 76 20.52 -2.90 -16.99
C GLN A 76 20.47 -4.02 -15.94
N ARG A 77 21.00 -5.21 -16.25
CA ARG A 77 21.12 -6.31 -15.28
C ARG A 77 22.04 -5.94 -14.13
N ARG A 78 23.20 -5.32 -14.40
CA ARG A 78 24.11 -4.84 -13.35
C ARG A 78 23.48 -3.75 -12.49
N ALA A 79 22.66 -2.87 -13.06
CA ALA A 79 21.96 -1.82 -12.32
C ALA A 79 20.98 -2.39 -11.29
N VAL A 80 20.26 -3.47 -11.63
CA VAL A 80 19.41 -4.23 -10.71
C VAL A 80 20.26 -4.94 -9.65
N ARG A 81 21.27 -5.73 -10.06
CA ARG A 81 22.14 -6.47 -9.13
C ARG A 81 22.82 -5.57 -8.11
N ALA A 82 23.36 -4.43 -8.54
CA ALA A 82 24.06 -3.48 -7.68
C ALA A 82 23.18 -2.88 -6.57
N ARG A 83 21.84 -2.96 -6.73
CA ARG A 83 20.88 -2.45 -5.78
C ARG A 83 20.17 -3.55 -5.00
N ALA A 84 20.39 -4.83 -5.30
CA ALA A 84 19.82 -5.96 -4.55
C ALA A 84 20.51 -6.15 -3.18
N VAL A 85 20.44 -5.13 -2.32
CA VAL A 85 21.15 -5.01 -1.05
C VAL A 85 20.24 -5.12 0.17
N ALA A 86 18.96 -5.45 -0.02
CA ALA A 86 18.03 -5.64 1.10
C ALA A 86 18.43 -6.85 1.96
N VAL A 87 18.14 -6.77 3.27
CA VAL A 87 18.50 -7.77 4.28
C VAL A 87 17.33 -8.09 5.22
N GLY A 88 17.52 -9.10 6.07
CA GLY A 88 16.55 -9.52 7.08
C GLY A 88 15.59 -10.62 6.59
N PRO A 89 14.55 -10.93 7.38
CA PRO A 89 13.54 -11.91 6.98
C PRO A 89 12.85 -11.47 5.68
N ALA A 90 12.46 -12.44 4.87
CA ALA A 90 11.70 -12.18 3.64
C ALA A 90 10.28 -11.67 3.96
N TYR A 91 9.70 -10.91 3.03
CA TYR A 91 8.28 -10.64 3.01
C TYR A 91 7.49 -11.92 2.78
N GLU A 92 6.30 -12.00 3.36
CA GLU A 92 5.34 -13.08 3.09
C GLU A 92 4.81 -12.99 1.66
N THR A 93 4.32 -14.10 1.13
CA THR A 93 3.82 -14.25 -0.24
C THR A 93 2.80 -13.17 -0.63
N ALA A 94 1.83 -12.88 0.24
CA ALA A 94 0.82 -11.84 -0.02
C ALA A 94 1.45 -10.44 -0.18
N SER A 95 2.47 -10.13 0.63
CA SER A 95 3.22 -8.88 0.50
C SER A 95 3.96 -8.83 -0.84
N VAL A 96 4.63 -9.90 -1.26
CA VAL A 96 5.35 -9.96 -2.56
C VAL A 96 4.38 -9.81 -3.74
N ARG A 97 3.24 -10.49 -3.71
CA ARG A 97 2.19 -10.36 -4.74
C ARG A 97 1.65 -8.93 -4.84
N ALA A 98 1.42 -8.29 -3.69
CA ALA A 98 1.03 -6.88 -3.65
C ALA A 98 2.11 -5.95 -4.26
N MET A 99 3.40 -6.24 -4.05
CA MET A 99 4.50 -5.49 -4.67
C MET A 99 4.54 -5.67 -6.19
N GLN A 100 4.34 -6.91 -6.67
CA GLN A 100 4.23 -7.20 -8.11
C GLN A 100 3.07 -6.41 -8.71
N PHE A 101 1.87 -6.49 -8.09
CA PHE A 101 0.70 -5.75 -8.52
C PHE A 101 0.95 -4.24 -8.59
N ALA A 102 1.47 -3.63 -7.52
CA ALA A 102 1.71 -2.19 -7.46
C ALA A 102 2.72 -1.73 -8.52
N ARG A 103 3.78 -2.52 -8.76
CA ARG A 103 4.76 -2.18 -9.80
C ARG A 103 4.17 -2.31 -11.21
N ILE A 104 3.41 -3.38 -11.48
CA ILE A 104 2.73 -3.58 -12.76
C ILE A 104 1.74 -2.43 -13.01
N ALA A 105 0.92 -2.07 -12.02
CA ALA A 105 -0.05 -0.98 -12.12
C ALA A 105 0.62 0.36 -12.47
N GLY A 106 1.73 0.70 -11.81
CA GLY A 106 2.50 1.91 -12.11
C GLY A 106 3.09 1.89 -13.53
N MET A 107 3.65 0.77 -13.98
CA MET A 107 4.17 0.62 -15.34
C MET A 107 3.08 0.68 -16.42
N ALA A 108 1.88 0.15 -16.13
CA ALA A 108 0.73 0.17 -17.04
C ALA A 108 0.25 1.60 -17.37
N ARG A 109 0.64 2.61 -16.57
CA ARG A 109 0.36 4.02 -16.86
C ARG A 109 1.20 4.57 -18.02
N GLY A 110 2.22 3.85 -18.48
CA GLY A 110 3.04 4.16 -19.66
C GLY A 110 4.24 5.07 -19.39
N GLY A 111 4.27 5.81 -18.28
CA GLY A 111 5.34 6.77 -17.99
C GLY A 111 6.71 6.14 -17.71
N SER A 112 6.80 4.83 -17.48
CA SER A 112 8.08 4.14 -17.28
C SER A 112 8.82 3.87 -18.59
N GLY A 113 8.14 3.78 -19.75
CA GLY A 113 8.77 3.39 -21.01
C GLY A 113 9.40 1.99 -21.01
N VAL A 114 8.91 1.10 -20.14
CA VAL A 114 9.31 -0.31 -20.07
C VAL A 114 8.99 -1.04 -21.38
N SER A 115 9.81 -2.04 -21.73
CA SER A 115 9.50 -2.96 -22.83
C SER A 115 8.18 -3.72 -22.55
N PRO A 116 7.28 -3.84 -23.55
CA PRO A 116 6.06 -4.65 -23.43
C PRO A 116 6.33 -6.08 -22.95
N GLU A 117 7.39 -6.72 -23.44
CA GLU A 117 7.75 -8.10 -23.10
C GLU A 117 8.19 -8.23 -21.63
N VAL A 118 8.84 -7.21 -21.07
CA VAL A 118 9.22 -7.17 -19.65
C VAL A 118 7.99 -6.98 -18.78
N LEU A 119 7.06 -6.11 -19.17
CA LEU A 119 5.81 -5.93 -18.44
C LEU A 119 4.93 -7.19 -18.49
N ASP A 120 4.84 -7.85 -19.64
CA ASP A 120 4.15 -9.13 -19.79
C ASP A 120 4.82 -10.23 -18.93
N ALA A 121 6.16 -10.24 -18.81
CA ALA A 121 6.87 -11.15 -17.92
C ALA A 121 6.58 -10.89 -16.43
N CYS A 122 6.45 -9.63 -16.01
CA CYS A 122 6.02 -9.27 -14.65
C CYS A 122 4.61 -9.81 -14.35
N ILE A 123 3.68 -9.65 -15.30
CA ILE A 123 2.31 -10.17 -15.20
C ILE A 123 2.32 -11.70 -15.15
N ALA A 124 3.15 -12.34 -15.98
CA ALA A 124 3.28 -13.79 -16.02
C ALA A 124 3.81 -14.35 -14.69
N LEU A 125 4.83 -13.74 -14.07
CA LEU A 125 5.31 -14.14 -12.74
C LEU A 125 4.19 -14.12 -11.69
N LEU A 126 3.43 -13.02 -11.63
CA LEU A 126 2.34 -12.87 -10.68
C LEU A 126 1.20 -13.87 -10.93
N ASN A 127 0.78 -14.04 -12.18
CA ASN A 127 -0.34 -14.92 -12.55
C ASN A 127 0.02 -16.42 -12.49
N HIS A 128 1.30 -16.79 -12.53
CA HIS A 128 1.77 -18.18 -12.40
C HIS A 128 2.35 -18.46 -11.01
N ASP A 129 2.03 -17.64 -10.02
CA ASP A 129 2.41 -17.84 -8.60
C ASP A 129 3.92 -18.03 -8.37
N VAL A 130 4.74 -17.32 -9.15
CA VAL A 130 6.19 -17.25 -8.93
C VAL A 130 6.48 -15.99 -8.12
N HIS A 131 6.83 -16.18 -6.85
CA HIS A 131 6.97 -15.08 -5.89
C HIS A 131 8.46 -14.85 -5.56
N PRO A 132 9.07 -13.73 -6.00
CA PRO A 132 10.44 -13.40 -5.64
C PRO A 132 10.67 -13.38 -4.12
N VAL A 133 11.82 -13.88 -3.66
CA VAL A 133 12.22 -13.75 -2.25
C VAL A 133 12.74 -12.34 -2.00
N VAL A 134 11.94 -11.50 -1.32
CA VAL A 134 12.27 -10.09 -1.07
C VAL A 134 12.56 -9.84 0.42
N PRO A 135 13.80 -9.52 0.82
CA PRO A 135 14.12 -9.16 2.21
C PRO A 135 13.47 -7.84 2.67
N ARG A 136 13.13 -7.75 3.96
CA ARG A 136 12.30 -6.66 4.49
C ARG A 136 12.99 -5.32 4.70
N PHE A 137 14.30 -5.29 4.94
CA PHE A 137 15.01 -4.06 5.34
C PHE A 137 15.94 -3.57 4.23
N GLY A 138 15.94 -2.26 3.94
CA GLY A 138 16.89 -1.65 3.01
C GLY A 138 16.40 -0.36 2.34
N SER A 139 15.11 -0.25 2.02
CA SER A 139 14.56 1.00 1.46
C SER A 139 14.60 2.13 2.48
N ILE A 140 14.83 3.34 1.97
CA ILE A 140 14.76 4.59 2.72
C ILE A 140 13.54 5.45 2.31
N GLY A 141 12.63 4.92 1.48
CA GLY A 141 11.44 5.64 1.01
C GLY A 141 11.71 6.65 -0.12
N VAL A 142 12.79 6.46 -0.89
CA VAL A 142 13.17 7.27 -2.06
C VAL A 142 13.45 6.33 -3.23
N ALA A 143 12.38 5.81 -3.83
CA ALA A 143 12.34 4.54 -4.56
C ALA A 143 12.79 3.35 -3.68
N ASP A 144 11.98 2.30 -3.64
CA ASP A 144 12.26 1.05 -2.94
C ASP A 144 13.29 0.19 -3.68
N LEU A 145 14.40 0.80 -4.11
CA LEU A 145 15.41 0.19 -4.95
C LEU A 145 15.86 -1.17 -4.43
N PRO A 146 16.15 -1.36 -3.11
CA PRO A 146 16.61 -2.66 -2.63
C PRO A 146 15.57 -3.75 -2.79
N GLN A 147 14.33 -3.49 -2.38
CA GLN A 147 13.22 -4.43 -2.43
C GLN A 147 12.85 -4.75 -3.88
N LEU A 148 12.71 -3.73 -4.73
CA LEU A 148 12.34 -3.93 -6.12
C LEU A 148 13.45 -4.56 -6.96
N SER A 149 14.71 -4.42 -6.55
CA SER A 149 15.80 -5.17 -7.17
C SER A 149 15.69 -6.66 -6.89
N HIS A 150 15.42 -7.05 -5.64
CA HIS A 150 15.13 -8.46 -5.31
C HIS A 150 13.87 -8.97 -6.00
N LEU A 151 12.84 -8.12 -6.15
CA LEU A 151 11.62 -8.43 -6.89
C LEU A 151 11.90 -8.69 -8.38
N ALA A 152 12.86 -7.96 -8.97
CA ALA A 152 13.17 -8.01 -10.40
C ALA A 152 14.13 -9.14 -10.79
N LEU A 153 15.02 -9.59 -9.90
CA LEU A 153 16.04 -10.62 -10.20
C LEU A 153 15.44 -11.87 -10.89
N PRO A 154 14.29 -12.42 -10.44
CA PRO A 154 13.73 -13.61 -11.08
C PRO A 154 13.31 -13.43 -12.53
N LEU A 155 13.00 -12.21 -12.98
CA LEU A 155 12.59 -11.94 -14.37
C LEU A 155 13.65 -12.38 -15.38
N PHE A 156 14.93 -12.31 -15.02
CA PHE A 156 16.05 -12.73 -15.87
C PHE A 156 16.80 -13.94 -15.28
N GLY A 157 16.11 -14.75 -14.47
CA GLY A 157 16.56 -16.05 -14.00
C GLY A 157 17.54 -16.01 -12.83
N GLU A 158 17.64 -14.90 -12.11
CA GLU A 158 18.57 -14.73 -10.99
C GLU A 158 17.87 -14.60 -9.64
N GLY A 159 18.63 -14.78 -8.56
CA GLY A 159 18.08 -14.70 -7.21
C GLY A 159 17.26 -15.94 -6.84
N LYS A 160 16.28 -15.73 -5.96
CA LYS A 160 15.43 -16.81 -5.43
C LYS A 160 13.97 -16.45 -5.59
N ALA A 161 13.14 -17.46 -5.80
CA ALA A 161 11.69 -17.33 -5.81
C ALA A 161 11.05 -18.52 -5.08
N GLU A 162 9.92 -18.27 -4.45
CA GLU A 162 8.99 -19.29 -3.99
C GLU A 162 8.09 -19.71 -5.17
N PHE A 163 7.94 -21.02 -5.36
CA PHE A 163 6.98 -21.60 -6.30
C PHE A 163 6.44 -22.91 -5.71
N GLY A 164 5.12 -23.05 -5.64
CA GLY A 164 4.47 -24.22 -5.02
C GLY A 164 4.81 -24.42 -3.54
N GLY A 165 5.09 -23.34 -2.80
CA GLY A 165 5.47 -23.37 -1.37
C GLY A 165 6.94 -23.68 -1.09
N GLU A 166 7.78 -23.86 -2.13
CA GLU A 166 9.21 -24.12 -1.98
C GLU A 166 10.04 -22.93 -2.48
N VAL A 167 11.01 -22.49 -1.68
CA VAL A 167 12.00 -21.50 -2.11
C VAL A 167 13.11 -22.19 -2.89
N MET A 168 13.33 -21.75 -4.13
CA MET A 168 14.36 -22.29 -5.02
C MET A 168 15.08 -21.19 -5.80
N HIS A 169 16.10 -21.56 -6.57
CA HIS A 169 16.74 -20.63 -7.51
C HIS A 169 15.73 -20.17 -8.55
N ALA A 170 15.75 -18.89 -8.93
CA ALA A 170 14.73 -18.32 -9.81
C ALA A 170 14.64 -19.02 -11.17
N SER A 171 15.75 -19.44 -11.76
CA SER A 171 15.74 -20.20 -13.02
C SER A 171 14.93 -21.50 -12.93
N ALA A 172 15.01 -22.20 -11.80
CA ALA A 172 14.25 -23.44 -11.58
C ALA A 172 12.76 -23.14 -11.34
N ALA A 173 12.45 -22.04 -10.64
CA ALA A 173 11.06 -21.61 -10.46
C ALA A 173 10.41 -21.23 -11.80
N LEU A 174 11.12 -20.47 -12.65
CA LEU A 174 10.66 -20.14 -14.01
C LEU A 174 10.41 -21.39 -14.85
N GLU A 175 11.35 -22.33 -14.87
CA GLU A 175 11.22 -23.59 -15.61
C GLU A 175 10.01 -24.40 -15.15
N LYS A 176 9.83 -24.58 -13.83
CA LYS A 176 8.66 -25.28 -13.27
C LYS A 176 7.34 -24.57 -13.59
N ALA A 177 7.34 -23.24 -13.70
CA ALA A 177 6.18 -22.44 -14.07
C ALA A 177 5.94 -22.36 -15.59
N GLY A 178 6.82 -22.95 -16.41
CA GLY A 178 6.74 -22.86 -17.88
C GLY A 178 7.10 -21.48 -18.44
N LEU A 179 7.80 -20.65 -17.65
CA LEU A 179 8.22 -19.30 -18.00
C LEU A 179 9.69 -19.28 -18.45
N LYS A 180 10.06 -18.25 -19.23
CA LYS A 180 11.43 -18.03 -19.69
C LYS A 180 11.98 -16.72 -19.14
N PRO A 181 13.30 -16.65 -18.86
CA PRO A 181 13.95 -15.39 -18.53
C PRO A 181 13.74 -14.35 -19.65
N VAL A 182 13.37 -13.12 -19.29
CA VAL A 182 13.26 -12.00 -20.22
C VAL A 182 14.60 -11.28 -20.39
N ARG A 183 14.84 -10.72 -21.58
CA ARG A 183 16.00 -9.85 -21.85
C ARG A 183 15.65 -8.41 -21.52
N LEU A 184 16.55 -7.72 -20.81
CA LEU A 184 16.36 -6.32 -20.46
C LEU A 184 16.96 -5.42 -21.53
N GLY A 185 16.12 -4.64 -22.20
CA GLY A 185 16.54 -3.59 -23.13
C GLY A 185 16.79 -2.26 -22.40
N VAL A 186 17.10 -1.22 -23.16
CA VAL A 186 17.39 0.12 -22.63
C VAL A 186 16.31 0.56 -21.63
N LYS A 187 16.71 1.11 -20.47
CA LYS A 187 15.86 1.57 -19.35
C LYS A 187 15.09 0.48 -18.60
N ASP A 188 14.98 -0.76 -19.07
CA ASP A 188 14.12 -1.77 -18.42
C ASP A 188 14.54 -2.07 -16.98
N GLY A 189 15.85 -2.16 -16.71
CA GLY A 189 16.35 -2.39 -15.35
C GLY A 189 15.97 -1.26 -14.40
N LEU A 190 16.07 0.00 -14.85
CA LEU A 190 15.63 1.16 -14.08
C LEU A 190 14.10 1.18 -13.91
N ALA A 191 13.35 0.92 -14.97
CA ALA A 191 11.90 0.85 -14.93
C ALA A 191 11.41 -0.25 -13.97
N LEU A 192 12.11 -1.35 -13.80
CA LEU A 192 11.70 -2.38 -12.83
C LEU A 192 11.85 -1.91 -11.38
N ILE A 193 12.87 -1.09 -11.08
CA ILE A 193 13.28 -0.81 -9.69
C ILE A 193 12.98 0.62 -9.22
N SER A 194 12.73 1.58 -10.11
CA SER A 194 12.53 2.99 -9.78
C SER A 194 11.06 3.27 -9.41
N SER A 195 10.64 2.82 -8.23
CA SER A 195 9.26 2.99 -7.74
C SER A 195 9.17 2.79 -6.24
N ASN A 196 8.10 3.26 -5.62
CA ASN A 196 7.77 2.97 -4.21
C ASN A 196 6.78 1.80 -4.06
N ALA A 197 6.76 0.87 -5.02
CA ALA A 197 5.81 -0.22 -5.04
C ALA A 197 5.89 -1.13 -3.78
N ALA A 198 7.03 -1.23 -3.11
CA ALA A 198 7.13 -2.01 -1.87
C ALA A 198 6.45 -1.31 -0.70
N THR A 199 6.66 0.00 -0.57
CA THR A 199 6.04 0.85 0.44
C THR A 199 4.53 0.95 0.20
N THR A 200 4.10 1.24 -1.03
CA THR A 200 2.69 1.34 -1.42
C THR A 200 1.95 0.02 -1.20
N ALA A 201 2.53 -1.11 -1.60
CA ALA A 201 1.93 -2.43 -1.39
C ALA A 201 1.72 -2.76 0.09
N ARG A 202 2.76 -2.53 0.91
CA ARG A 202 2.68 -2.79 2.35
C ARG A 202 1.67 -1.87 3.05
N ALA A 203 1.66 -0.59 2.68
CA ALA A 203 0.69 0.36 3.19
C ALA A 203 -0.75 -0.05 2.83
N ALA A 204 -0.99 -0.49 1.60
CA ALA A 204 -2.31 -0.97 1.15
C ALA A 204 -2.81 -2.14 2.00
N LEU A 205 -1.99 -3.18 2.18
CA LEU A 205 -2.35 -4.35 2.99
C LEU A 205 -2.64 -3.97 4.45
N VAL A 206 -1.76 -3.18 5.06
CA VAL A 206 -1.93 -2.74 6.46
C VAL A 206 -3.18 -1.87 6.63
N LEU A 207 -3.43 -0.92 5.72
CA LEU A 207 -4.59 -0.05 5.82
C LEU A 207 -5.90 -0.81 5.59
N HIS A 208 -5.91 -1.83 4.73
CA HIS A 208 -7.05 -2.74 4.60
C HIS A 208 -7.35 -3.47 5.92
N ASP A 209 -6.32 -4.01 6.57
CA ASP A 209 -6.47 -4.71 7.85
C ASP A 209 -6.91 -3.76 8.97
N VAL A 210 -6.34 -2.55 9.02
CA VAL A 210 -6.71 -1.51 9.99
C VAL A 210 -8.17 -1.09 9.82
N THR A 211 -8.66 -0.93 8.59
CA THR A 211 -10.09 -0.64 8.36
C THR A 211 -10.99 -1.72 8.94
N SER A 212 -10.63 -3.00 8.77
CA SER A 212 -11.37 -4.12 9.36
C SER A 212 -11.26 -4.13 10.89
N ALA A 213 -10.07 -3.86 11.43
CA ALA A 213 -9.83 -3.79 12.87
C ALA A 213 -10.62 -2.65 13.53
N LEU A 214 -10.71 -1.46 12.92
CA LEU A 214 -11.50 -0.35 13.43
C LEU A 214 -13.00 -0.69 13.52
N LYS A 215 -13.55 -1.40 12.54
CA LYS A 215 -14.94 -1.89 12.57
C LYS A 215 -15.15 -2.87 13.72
N ALA A 216 -14.26 -3.86 13.88
CA ALA A 216 -14.32 -4.83 14.98
C ALA A 216 -14.17 -4.13 16.35
N TRP A 217 -13.30 -3.14 16.44
CA TRP A 217 -13.10 -2.34 17.65
C TRP A 217 -14.38 -1.59 18.04
N LEU A 218 -15.08 -1.01 17.07
CA LEU A 218 -16.32 -0.30 17.35
C LEU A 218 -17.43 -1.24 17.84
N ALA A 219 -17.49 -2.47 17.32
CA ALA A 219 -18.38 -3.51 17.84
C ALA A 219 -18.03 -3.88 19.29
N ALA A 220 -16.74 -4.03 19.62
CA ALA A 220 -16.29 -4.26 21.00
C ALA A 220 -16.64 -3.08 21.92
N VAL A 221 -16.58 -1.84 21.41
CA VAL A 221 -17.04 -0.66 22.17
C VAL A 221 -18.54 -0.70 22.42
N ALA A 222 -19.36 -1.04 21.41
CA ALA A 222 -20.81 -1.15 21.58
C ALA A 222 -21.18 -2.18 22.65
N LEU A 223 -20.56 -3.37 22.61
CA LEU A 223 -20.72 -4.39 23.66
C LEU A 223 -20.26 -3.86 25.03
N GLY A 224 -19.16 -3.11 25.05
CA GLY A 224 -18.67 -2.44 26.25
C GLY A 224 -19.65 -1.39 26.79
N TYR A 225 -20.37 -0.67 25.94
CA TYR A 225 -21.37 0.28 26.39
C TYR A 225 -22.49 -0.44 27.14
N GLU A 226 -22.99 -1.56 26.60
CA GLU A 226 -24.03 -2.36 27.22
C GLU A 226 -23.60 -2.89 28.59
N GLY A 227 -22.43 -3.54 28.65
CA GLY A 227 -21.89 -4.07 29.90
C GLY A 227 -21.61 -3.00 30.95
N PHE A 228 -21.20 -1.79 30.53
CA PHE A 228 -20.94 -0.68 31.44
C PHE A 228 -22.22 0.05 31.87
N ARG A 229 -23.33 -0.14 31.13
CA ARG A 229 -24.52 0.72 31.17
C ARG A 229 -24.19 2.18 30.88
N ALA A 230 -23.51 2.41 29.76
CA ALA A 230 -23.03 3.73 29.34
C ALA A 230 -24.17 4.70 29.00
N ASN A 231 -23.92 5.99 29.19
CA ASN A 231 -24.74 7.09 28.73
C ASN A 231 -24.56 7.31 27.23
N LEU A 232 -25.65 7.20 26.47
CA LEU A 232 -25.68 7.36 25.02
C LEU A 232 -25.88 8.81 24.55
N SER A 233 -26.15 9.76 25.45
CA SER A 233 -26.34 11.18 25.08
C SER A 233 -25.15 11.81 24.33
N PRO A 234 -23.87 11.40 24.52
CA PRO A 234 -22.76 11.87 23.69
C PRO A 234 -22.82 11.43 22.22
N LEU A 235 -23.62 10.40 21.90
CA LEU A 235 -23.85 9.92 20.53
C LEU A 235 -25.08 10.54 19.87
N ASP A 236 -25.81 11.40 20.59
CA ASP A 236 -27.00 12.07 20.09
C ASP A 236 -26.68 12.85 18.79
N PRO A 237 -27.49 12.70 17.72
CA PRO A 237 -27.23 13.39 16.46
C PRO A 237 -27.08 14.91 16.59
N ALA A 238 -27.87 15.57 17.45
CA ALA A 238 -27.79 17.01 17.65
C ALA A 238 -26.51 17.39 18.41
N ALA A 239 -26.14 16.62 19.43
CA ALA A 239 -24.90 16.83 20.17
C ALA A 239 -23.66 16.68 19.27
N VAL A 240 -23.66 15.66 18.41
CA VAL A 240 -22.56 15.39 17.47
C VAL A 240 -22.52 16.44 16.35
N ALA A 241 -23.68 16.85 15.83
CA ALA A 241 -23.78 17.87 14.79
C ALA A 241 -23.35 19.27 15.26
N ALA A 242 -23.43 19.56 16.57
CA ALA A 242 -22.95 20.82 17.13
C ALA A 242 -21.44 21.03 16.94
N ARG A 243 -20.66 19.95 16.74
CA ARG A 243 -19.24 19.99 16.34
C ARG A 243 -18.90 18.76 15.48
N PRO A 244 -19.03 18.85 14.14
CA PRO A 244 -18.80 17.73 13.23
C PRO A 244 -17.29 17.59 12.92
N ALA A 245 -16.49 17.19 13.91
CA ALA A 245 -15.07 16.89 13.67
C ALA A 245 -14.93 15.66 12.75
N THR A 246 -13.80 15.56 12.04
CA THR A 246 -13.52 14.49 11.08
C THR A 246 -13.83 13.09 11.65
N GLY A 247 -14.69 12.34 10.95
CA GLY A 247 -15.10 10.97 11.29
C GLY A 247 -16.03 10.84 12.50
N GLN A 248 -16.23 11.91 13.28
CA GLN A 248 -17.00 11.87 14.53
C GLN A 248 -18.48 11.53 14.28
N VAL A 249 -19.06 12.10 13.22
CA VAL A 249 -20.47 11.92 12.85
C VAL A 249 -20.71 10.48 12.43
N GLU A 250 -19.83 9.95 11.58
CA GLU A 250 -19.88 8.61 11.02
C GLU A 250 -19.73 7.56 12.11
N VAL A 251 -18.73 7.71 12.99
CA VAL A 251 -18.51 6.78 14.11
C VAL A 251 -19.67 6.80 15.09
N ALA A 252 -20.21 7.98 15.43
CA ALA A 252 -21.38 8.06 16.30
C ALA A 252 -22.60 7.36 15.67
N ALA A 253 -22.83 7.56 14.38
CA ALA A 253 -23.90 6.89 13.65
C ALA A 253 -23.72 5.36 13.64
N GLN A 254 -22.50 4.87 13.40
CA GLN A 254 -22.19 3.44 13.45
C GLN A 254 -22.42 2.83 14.84
N LEU A 255 -21.99 3.51 15.92
CA LEU A 255 -22.25 3.05 17.28
C LEU A 255 -23.74 2.99 17.60
N ARG A 256 -24.52 4.02 17.23
CA ARG A 256 -25.98 3.98 17.41
C ARG A 256 -26.62 2.83 16.64
N GLN A 257 -26.12 2.55 15.44
CA GLN A 257 -26.61 1.44 14.63
C GLN A 257 -26.30 0.08 15.27
N LEU A 258 -25.08 -0.09 15.81
CA LEU A 258 -24.69 -1.30 16.56
C LEU A 258 -25.51 -1.49 17.84
N LEU A 259 -25.92 -0.40 18.49
CA LEU A 259 -26.72 -0.41 19.73
C LEU A 259 -28.23 -0.44 19.48
N LYS A 260 -28.68 -0.53 18.21
CA LYS A 260 -30.10 -0.55 17.88
C LYS A 260 -30.77 -1.77 18.53
N GLY A 261 -31.80 -1.52 19.33
CA GLY A 261 -32.53 -2.56 20.06
C GLY A 261 -31.96 -2.92 21.43
N SER A 262 -30.87 -2.27 21.85
CA SER A 262 -30.29 -2.44 23.19
C SER A 262 -31.21 -1.89 24.28
N ASP A 263 -31.22 -2.53 25.46
CA ASP A 263 -31.87 -2.03 26.68
C ASP A 263 -31.30 -0.67 27.12
N LEU A 264 -30.09 -0.29 26.66
CA LEU A 264 -29.52 1.04 26.92
C LEU A 264 -30.33 2.19 26.34
N LEU A 265 -31.20 1.92 25.38
CA LEU A 265 -32.08 2.93 24.78
C LEU A 265 -33.26 3.28 25.71
N GLN A 266 -33.52 2.48 26.75
CA GLN A 266 -34.61 2.74 27.69
C GLN A 266 -34.30 3.97 28.57
N PRO A 267 -35.33 4.74 28.97
CA PRO A 267 -35.15 5.84 29.92
C PRO A 267 -34.44 5.36 31.20
N SER A 268 -33.47 6.14 31.68
CA SER A 268 -32.70 5.83 32.90
C SER A 268 -31.90 4.52 32.86
N ALA A 269 -31.69 3.91 31.68
CA ALA A 269 -30.84 2.72 31.55
C ALA A 269 -29.37 3.00 31.86
N ALA A 270 -28.89 4.20 31.50
CA ALA A 270 -27.53 4.66 31.80
C ALA A 270 -27.28 4.71 33.31
N ARG A 271 -26.11 4.21 33.75
CA ARG A 271 -25.75 4.17 35.17
C ARG A 271 -25.46 5.55 35.75
N ARG A 272 -25.00 6.49 34.92
CA ARG A 272 -24.57 7.83 35.34
C ARG A 272 -24.97 8.87 34.31
N VAL A 273 -25.07 10.12 34.77
CA VAL A 273 -25.24 11.29 33.90
C VAL A 273 -23.97 11.53 33.06
N GLN A 274 -22.79 11.31 33.63
CA GLN A 274 -21.53 11.39 32.89
C GLN A 274 -20.68 10.16 33.15
N ASP A 275 -20.26 9.52 32.06
CA ASP A 275 -19.30 8.44 32.10
C ASP A 275 -17.86 8.96 32.10
N PRO A 276 -16.89 8.11 32.51
CA PRO A 276 -15.48 8.38 32.30
C PRO A 276 -15.18 8.79 30.85
N VAL A 277 -14.18 9.65 30.68
CA VAL A 277 -13.78 10.19 29.36
C VAL A 277 -13.62 9.08 28.31
N SER A 278 -13.01 7.94 28.68
CA SER A 278 -12.77 6.82 27.77
C SER A 278 -14.02 6.16 27.18
N MET A 279 -15.20 6.37 27.78
CA MET A 279 -16.52 6.01 27.24
C MET A 279 -17.16 7.21 26.52
N ARG A 280 -17.02 8.41 27.06
CA ARG A 280 -17.70 9.60 26.51
C ARG A 280 -17.15 10.07 25.18
N VAL A 281 -15.86 9.88 24.91
CA VAL A 281 -15.17 10.47 23.74
C VAL A 281 -14.84 9.47 22.62
N VAL A 282 -15.51 8.30 22.58
CA VAL A 282 -15.22 7.27 21.55
C VAL A 282 -15.42 7.82 20.14
N ALA A 283 -16.53 8.52 19.88
CA ALA A 283 -16.84 9.07 18.57
C ALA A 283 -15.74 10.01 18.07
N GLN A 284 -15.21 10.85 18.95
CA GLN A 284 -14.14 11.81 18.64
C GLN A 284 -12.81 11.09 18.35
N VAL A 285 -12.42 10.15 19.22
CA VAL A 285 -11.12 9.47 19.11
C VAL A 285 -11.08 8.48 17.94
N HIS A 286 -12.12 7.66 17.80
CA HIS A 286 -12.21 6.72 16.67
C HIS A 286 -12.52 7.46 15.36
N GLY A 287 -13.27 8.55 15.40
CA GLY A 287 -13.49 9.41 14.24
C GLY A 287 -12.20 10.00 13.71
N ALA A 288 -11.36 10.54 14.59
CA ALA A 288 -10.03 11.03 14.22
C ALA A 288 -9.13 9.92 13.66
N ALA A 289 -9.14 8.72 14.27
CA ALA A 289 -8.39 7.57 13.76
C ALA A 289 -8.88 7.13 12.36
N GLN A 290 -10.19 7.03 12.17
CA GLN A 290 -10.78 6.70 10.86
C GLN A 290 -10.40 7.75 9.82
N GLY A 291 -10.48 9.05 10.15
CA GLY A 291 -10.08 10.12 9.25
C GLY A 291 -8.61 10.07 8.82
N MET A 292 -7.70 9.70 9.73
CA MET A 292 -6.29 9.49 9.37
C MET A 292 -6.11 8.31 8.44
N VAL A 293 -6.80 7.19 8.72
CA VAL A 293 -6.79 6.00 7.86
C VAL A 293 -7.33 6.32 6.47
N ASP A 294 -8.43 7.05 6.37
CA ASP A 294 -9.04 7.45 5.10
C ASP A 294 -8.08 8.34 4.28
N ASN A 295 -7.38 9.28 4.94
CA ASN A 295 -6.35 10.08 4.28
C ASN A 295 -5.20 9.21 3.76
N ALA A 296 -4.66 8.29 4.59
CA ALA A 296 -3.58 7.41 4.16
C ALA A 296 -4.01 6.49 3.01
N ARG A 297 -5.26 5.99 3.02
CA ARG A 297 -5.81 5.22 1.90
C ARG A 297 -5.84 6.04 0.62
N ALA A 298 -6.27 7.30 0.69
CA ALA A 298 -6.26 8.19 -0.46
C ALA A 298 -4.85 8.39 -1.03
N GLN A 299 -3.83 8.55 -0.18
CA GLN A 299 -2.43 8.66 -0.63
C GLN A 299 -1.94 7.38 -1.30
N VAL A 300 -2.22 6.20 -0.72
CA VAL A 300 -1.85 4.91 -1.33
C VAL A 300 -2.50 4.75 -2.71
N GLU A 301 -3.76 5.10 -2.87
CA GLU A 301 -4.42 4.99 -4.17
C GLU A 301 -3.90 6.01 -5.19
N ILE A 302 -3.38 7.17 -4.78
CA ILE A 302 -2.63 8.05 -5.69
C ILE A 302 -1.40 7.31 -6.21
N GLU A 303 -0.60 6.70 -5.33
CA GLU A 303 0.61 5.98 -5.72
C GLU A 303 0.33 4.77 -6.62
N LEU A 304 -0.75 4.01 -6.35
CA LEU A 304 -1.15 2.86 -7.18
C LEU A 304 -1.56 3.27 -8.61
N ASN A 305 -2.02 4.51 -8.80
CA ASN A 305 -2.58 5.00 -10.06
C ASN A 305 -1.68 6.02 -10.79
N SER A 306 -0.45 6.22 -10.31
CA SER A 306 0.47 7.25 -10.82
C SER A 306 1.66 6.67 -11.58
N ALA A 307 2.12 7.40 -12.59
CA ALA A 307 3.40 7.15 -13.24
C ALA A 307 4.52 7.91 -12.50
N ALA A 308 5.03 7.33 -11.42
CA ALA A 308 5.99 7.97 -10.51
C ALA A 308 7.48 7.76 -10.90
N ASP A 309 7.74 7.18 -12.07
CA ASP A 309 9.07 6.86 -12.56
C ASP A 309 9.92 8.11 -12.87
N SER A 310 11.24 8.00 -12.70
CA SER A 310 12.20 9.02 -13.13
C SER A 310 13.37 8.38 -13.90
N PRO A 311 13.66 8.82 -15.14
CA PRO A 311 12.91 9.81 -15.91
C PRO A 311 11.51 9.30 -16.32
N LEU A 312 10.57 10.24 -16.36
CA LEU A 312 9.20 10.03 -16.81
C LEU A 312 9.12 10.22 -18.33
N VAL A 313 8.47 9.28 -19.00
CA VAL A 313 8.12 9.37 -20.42
C VAL A 313 6.76 10.07 -20.54
N LEU A 314 6.73 11.20 -21.24
CA LEU A 314 5.51 11.93 -21.56
C LEU A 314 5.32 11.87 -23.08
N LEU A 315 4.21 11.26 -23.50
CA LEU A 315 3.80 11.29 -24.89
C LEU A 315 3.10 12.62 -25.17
N ASN A 316 3.32 13.21 -26.34
CA ASN A 316 2.56 14.40 -26.74
C ASN A 316 1.15 13.97 -27.15
N ASP A 317 0.13 14.48 -26.45
CA ASP A 317 -1.29 14.25 -26.74
C ASP A 317 -1.84 15.20 -27.83
N GLY A 318 -0.97 15.99 -28.47
CA GLY A 318 -1.35 17.01 -29.44
C GLY A 318 -1.98 18.28 -28.83
N ALA A 319 -1.93 18.46 -27.50
CA ALA A 319 -2.62 19.53 -26.78
C ALA A 319 -1.71 20.45 -25.92
N GLY A 320 -0.39 20.46 -26.14
CA GLY A 320 0.56 21.24 -25.34
C GLY A 320 1.44 22.20 -26.15
N ASP A 321 1.43 23.45 -25.73
CA ASP A 321 2.17 24.61 -26.20
C ASP A 321 3.69 24.50 -25.93
N GLY A 322 4.39 23.82 -26.83
CA GLY A 322 5.66 24.28 -27.41
C GLY A 322 6.87 24.54 -26.50
N ALA A 323 6.90 24.07 -25.26
CA ALA A 323 8.04 24.29 -24.35
C ALA A 323 8.89 23.03 -24.15
N GLY A 324 9.48 22.51 -25.22
CA GLY A 324 10.47 21.45 -25.14
C GLY A 324 11.03 21.09 -26.51
N ASP A 325 12.33 21.21 -26.68
CA ASP A 325 13.08 21.00 -27.93
C ASP A 325 13.18 19.50 -28.35
N GLY A 326 12.03 18.81 -28.40
CA GLY A 326 11.89 17.37 -28.61
C GLY A 326 10.73 17.03 -29.54
N ALA A 327 11.06 16.29 -30.60
CA ALA A 327 10.22 15.84 -31.71
C ALA A 327 8.75 15.49 -31.41
N ASP A 328 7.91 15.63 -32.45
CA ASP A 328 6.43 15.52 -32.50
C ASP A 328 5.75 14.50 -31.56
N ASP A 329 6.41 13.42 -31.15
CA ASP A 329 5.80 12.31 -30.38
C ASP A 329 5.96 12.36 -28.83
N GLY A 330 6.82 13.21 -28.25
CA GLY A 330 6.95 13.34 -26.79
C GLY A 330 8.36 13.58 -26.22
N VAL A 331 8.47 13.60 -24.88
CA VAL A 331 9.70 13.95 -24.12
C VAL A 331 9.97 12.99 -22.94
N MET A 332 11.23 12.91 -22.51
CA MET A 332 11.63 12.26 -21.25
C MET A 332 12.12 13.31 -20.25
N LEU A 333 11.49 13.38 -19.08
CA LEU A 333 11.81 14.38 -18.05
C LEU A 333 12.33 13.74 -16.77
N SER A 334 13.48 14.23 -16.31
CA SER A 334 13.97 13.97 -14.95
C SER A 334 13.04 14.68 -13.95
N ASN A 335 12.62 13.96 -12.91
CA ASN A 335 11.70 14.45 -11.88
C ASN A 335 11.95 13.75 -10.53
N GLY A 336 11.22 14.17 -9.49
CA GLY A 336 11.29 13.64 -8.13
C GLY A 336 10.08 12.80 -7.68
N ASN A 337 9.27 12.29 -8.60
CA ASN A 337 8.01 11.60 -8.27
C ASN A 337 8.22 10.31 -7.46
N PHE A 338 9.44 9.76 -7.44
CA PHE A 338 9.81 8.62 -6.61
C PHE A 338 9.96 8.96 -5.11
N HIS A 339 9.74 10.21 -4.69
CA HIS A 339 9.73 10.58 -3.28
C HIS A 339 8.30 10.86 -2.80
N ILE A 340 7.86 10.16 -1.75
CA ILE A 340 6.45 10.09 -1.33
C ILE A 340 6.21 10.59 0.11
N PRO A 341 6.62 11.83 0.46
CA PRO A 341 6.53 12.34 1.83
C PRO A 341 5.08 12.46 2.32
N ALA A 342 4.12 12.72 1.41
CA ALA A 342 2.69 12.80 1.76
C ALA A 342 2.16 11.46 2.29
N LEU A 343 2.53 10.34 1.64
CA LEU A 343 2.18 9.01 2.11
C LEU A 343 2.86 8.70 3.45
N ALA A 344 4.15 9.00 3.58
CA ALA A 344 4.88 8.78 4.85
C ALA A 344 4.22 9.51 6.03
N LEU A 345 3.94 10.81 5.88
CA LEU A 345 3.28 11.62 6.92
C LEU A 345 1.86 11.13 7.23
N ALA A 346 1.12 10.66 6.22
CA ALA A 346 -0.21 10.09 6.43
C ALA A 346 -0.15 8.79 7.25
N LEU A 347 0.85 7.94 7.00
CA LEU A 347 1.06 6.70 7.77
C LEU A 347 1.52 6.98 9.21
N ASP A 348 2.39 7.98 9.42
CA ASP A 348 2.79 8.41 10.76
C ASP A 348 1.58 8.95 11.55
N GLY A 349 0.74 9.76 10.90
CA GLY A 349 -0.52 10.24 11.46
C GLY A 349 -1.46 9.10 11.85
N CYS A 350 -1.56 8.06 11.02
CA CYS A 350 -2.32 6.84 11.34
C CYS A 350 -1.77 6.16 12.59
N ALA A 351 -0.45 5.94 12.67
CA ALA A 351 0.16 5.28 13.81
C ALA A 351 -0.12 6.02 15.12
N ILE A 352 0.01 7.35 15.12
CA ILE A 352 -0.28 8.20 16.29
C ILE A 352 -1.76 8.11 16.67
N ALA A 353 -2.68 8.23 15.70
CA ALA A 353 -4.11 8.20 15.98
C ALA A 353 -4.57 6.82 16.50
N LEU A 354 -4.03 5.73 15.95
CA LEU A 354 -4.29 4.37 16.43
C LEU A 354 -3.75 4.15 17.84
N ALA A 355 -2.57 4.69 18.17
CA ALA A 355 -2.03 4.63 19.53
C ALA A 355 -2.91 5.37 20.56
N GLN A 356 -3.50 6.49 20.17
CA GLN A 356 -4.47 7.22 21.00
C GLN A 356 -5.76 6.40 21.21
N ALA A 357 -6.30 5.80 20.16
CA ALA A 357 -7.45 4.90 20.26
C ALA A 357 -7.15 3.68 21.16
N ALA A 358 -5.94 3.12 21.05
CA ALA A 358 -5.48 1.98 21.84
C ALA A 358 -5.43 2.33 23.33
N SER A 359 -4.87 3.49 23.65
CA SER A 359 -4.82 4.02 25.02
C SER A 359 -6.22 4.20 25.62
N MET A 360 -7.21 4.64 24.81
CA MET A 360 -8.60 4.72 25.25
C MET A 360 -9.23 3.36 25.51
N SER A 361 -8.86 2.33 24.74
CA SER A 361 -9.32 0.96 25.01
C SER A 361 -8.76 0.40 26.30
N VAL A 362 -7.47 0.61 26.57
CA VAL A 362 -6.85 0.24 27.86
C VAL A 362 -7.57 0.95 29.01
N ALA A 363 -7.84 2.24 28.87
CA ALA A 363 -8.58 2.99 29.88
C ALA A 363 -9.99 2.44 30.09
N ARG A 364 -10.73 2.02 29.04
CA ARG A 364 -12.03 1.36 29.18
C ARG A 364 -11.92 0.03 29.92
N CYS A 365 -10.96 -0.84 29.56
CA CYS A 365 -10.73 -2.10 30.25
C CYS A 365 -10.46 -1.89 31.75
N GLN A 366 -9.65 -0.89 32.11
CA GLN A 366 -9.41 -0.53 33.51
C GLN A 366 -10.68 -0.07 34.23
N ARG A 367 -11.58 0.67 33.56
CA ARG A 367 -12.87 1.07 34.17
C ARG A 367 -13.76 -0.14 34.43
N PHE A 368 -13.71 -1.15 33.56
CA PHE A 368 -14.45 -2.39 33.76
C PHE A 368 -14.05 -3.16 35.02
N MET A 369 -12.79 -3.05 35.43
CA MET A 369 -12.29 -3.75 36.61
C MET A 369 -12.74 -3.14 37.94
N SER A 370 -13.44 -1.99 37.93
CA SER A 370 -13.85 -1.27 39.14
C SER A 370 -15.34 -1.44 39.46
N PRO A 371 -15.72 -2.12 40.57
CA PRO A 371 -17.11 -2.24 41.01
C PRO A 371 -17.79 -0.89 41.23
N ALA A 372 -17.05 0.10 41.73
CA ALA A 372 -17.57 1.46 41.93
C ALA A 372 -18.01 2.11 40.61
N LEU A 373 -17.42 1.70 39.48
CA LEU A 373 -17.76 2.18 38.15
C LEU A 373 -18.78 1.28 37.45
N THR A 374 -18.64 -0.03 37.51
CA THR A 374 -19.49 -0.94 36.74
C THR A 374 -20.72 -1.44 37.50
N GLY A 375 -20.72 -1.41 38.83
CA GLY A 375 -21.66 -2.16 39.65
C GLY A 375 -21.58 -3.68 39.46
N LEU A 376 -20.51 -4.17 38.80
CA LEU A 376 -20.21 -5.58 38.59
C LEU A 376 -19.16 -6.04 39.61
N PRO A 377 -18.97 -7.36 39.81
CA PRO A 377 -17.92 -7.87 40.67
C PRO A 377 -16.53 -7.34 40.31
N LEU A 378 -15.65 -7.22 41.33
CA LEU A 378 -14.26 -6.78 41.15
C LEU A 378 -13.57 -7.67 40.12
N GLN A 379 -12.83 -7.06 39.19
CA GLN A 379 -12.14 -7.79 38.11
C GLN A 379 -13.05 -8.69 37.24
N LEU A 380 -14.37 -8.43 37.26
CA LEU A 380 -15.42 -9.20 36.59
C LEU A 380 -15.45 -10.70 36.92
N THR A 381 -15.00 -11.09 38.13
CA THR A 381 -15.09 -12.49 38.58
C THR A 381 -16.49 -12.84 39.07
N ARG A 382 -17.06 -13.95 38.58
CA ARG A 382 -18.32 -14.51 39.13
C ARG A 382 -18.11 -15.33 40.42
N HIS A 383 -16.87 -15.58 40.80
CA HIS A 383 -16.50 -16.51 41.88
C HIS A 383 -16.00 -15.80 43.16
N GLY A 384 -16.20 -14.48 43.25
CA GLY A 384 -15.77 -13.68 44.40
C GLY A 384 -14.24 -13.55 44.54
N PRO A 385 -13.75 -13.06 45.69
CA PRO A 385 -12.37 -12.60 45.87
C PRO A 385 -11.31 -13.72 45.84
N ALA A 386 -11.71 -14.98 45.87
CA ALA A 386 -10.80 -16.13 45.74
C ALA A 386 -10.29 -16.35 44.30
N HIS A 387 -10.79 -15.59 43.32
CA HIS A 387 -10.40 -15.71 41.92
C HIS A 387 -10.02 -14.33 41.37
N SER A 388 -8.89 -14.27 40.66
CA SER A 388 -8.32 -13.03 40.12
C SER A 388 -9.10 -12.42 38.95
N GLY A 389 -10.12 -13.10 38.41
CA GLY A 389 -10.86 -12.61 37.24
C GLY A 389 -9.93 -12.22 36.08
N PHE A 390 -10.07 -11.00 35.58
CA PHE A 390 -9.19 -10.42 34.55
C PHE A 390 -8.02 -9.59 35.12
N ALA A 391 -7.58 -9.83 36.34
CA ALA A 391 -6.38 -9.19 36.87
C ALA A 391 -5.10 -9.82 36.32
N THR A 392 -4.74 -9.47 35.09
CA THR A 392 -3.41 -9.59 34.48
C THR A 392 -3.34 -8.69 33.25
#